data_AF-A0A1X7SMU6-F1
#
_entry.id   AF-A0A1X7SMU6-F1
#
_cell.length_a   1.000
_cell.length_b   1.000
_cell.length_c   1.000
_cell.angle_alpha   90.00
_cell.angle_beta   90.00
_cell.angle_gamma   90.00
#
_symmetry.space_group_name_H-M   'P 1'
#
loop_
_entity.id
_entity.type
_entity.pdbx_description
1 polymer ?
#
loop_
_entity_poly.entity_id
_entity_poly.type
_entity_poly.pdbx_seq_one_letter_code
_entity_poly.pdbx_strand_id
1 'polypeptide(L)'
;MEKEGESITVFIRVRPVSSYDTEPVPATSSSCISVTTPTTITINTKPDPKLFTFDHVAEHNTTQEGVFSLIGRPIIDGCMQGYNGTIFAYGQTGSGKTFTMIGPSDEGSDGYIHEYRGVIPRSFEYLFSLI
;
A
#
# COMPACT_ATOMS: atom_id res chain seq x y z
N MET A 1 -0.56 3.22 35.28
CA MET A 1 -0.74 2.39 34.08
C MET A 1 0.31 2.83 33.09
N GLU A 2 1.34 2.01 32.91
CA GLU A 2 2.32 2.24 31.83
C GLU A 2 1.56 2.17 30.51
N LYS A 3 1.62 3.23 29.70
CA LYS A 3 1.18 3.15 28.31
C LYS A 3 2.17 2.22 27.63
N GLU A 4 1.70 1.02 27.27
CA GLU A 4 2.41 0.13 26.34
C GLU A 4 2.84 0.99 25.13
N GLY A 5 4.14 0.97 24.83
CA GLY A 5 4.68 1.76 23.74
C GLY A 5 4.15 1.22 22.41
N GLU A 6 3.49 2.07 21.63
CA GLU A 6 2.99 1.69 20.32
C GLU A 6 4.16 1.61 19.33
N SER A 7 4.34 0.45 18.71
CA SER A 7 5.35 0.25 17.67
C SER A 7 4.87 0.80 16.33
N ILE A 8 5.82 1.16 15.47
CA ILE A 8 5.50 1.56 14.09
C ILE A 8 4.86 0.38 13.35
N THR A 9 3.71 0.61 12.73
CA THR A 9 3.05 -0.35 11.84
C THR A 9 3.67 -0.33 10.44
N VAL A 10 4.00 -1.49 9.90
CA VAL A 10 4.58 -1.68 8.57
C VAL A 10 3.58 -2.39 7.65
N PHE A 11 3.23 -1.71 6.56
CA PHE A 11 2.34 -2.21 5.52
C PHE A 11 3.12 -2.45 4.22
N ILE A 12 3.03 -3.66 3.68
CA ILE A 12 3.59 -4.00 2.37
C ILE A 12 2.49 -3.98 1.32
N ARG A 13 2.71 -3.26 0.22
CA ARG A 13 1.82 -3.27 -0.94
C ARG A 13 2.54 -3.79 -2.17
N VAL A 14 2.05 -4.90 -2.72
CA VAL A 14 2.54 -5.42 -4.00
C VAL A 14 1.75 -4.77 -5.12
N ARG A 15 2.43 -4.13 -6.08
CA ARG A 15 1.77 -3.59 -7.28
C ARG A 15 1.48 -4.68 -8.30
N PRO A 16 0.46 -4.52 -9.17
CA PRO A 16 0.33 -5.35 -10.36
C PRO A 16 1.57 -5.28 -11.27
N VAL A 17 1.84 -6.36 -11.98
CA VAL A 17 2.86 -6.41 -13.05
C VAL A 17 2.41 -5.48 -14.18
N SER A 18 3.29 -4.59 -14.64
CA SER A 18 2.96 -3.65 -15.72
C SER A 18 3.13 -4.32 -17.07
N SER A 19 2.36 -3.89 -18.07
CA SER A 19 2.60 -4.25 -19.48
C SER A 19 3.93 -3.69 -20.02
N TYR A 20 4.54 -2.73 -19.36
CA TYR A 20 5.92 -2.29 -19.66
C TYR A 20 6.98 -3.21 -19.04
N ASP A 21 6.59 -4.05 -18.06
CA ASP A 21 7.44 -5.10 -17.51
C ASP A 21 7.38 -6.40 -18.35
N THR A 22 6.49 -6.44 -19.35
CA THR A 22 6.35 -7.55 -20.31
C THR A 22 7.10 -7.26 -21.62
N GLU A 23 8.40 -6.99 -21.53
CA GLU A 23 9.32 -7.45 -22.57
C GLU A 23 9.09 -8.97 -22.78
N PRO A 24 9.50 -9.61 -23.89
CA PRO A 24 9.40 -11.07 -24.04
C PRO A 24 10.39 -11.72 -23.06
N VAL A 25 10.00 -11.72 -21.79
CA VAL A 25 10.71 -12.41 -20.74
C VAL A 25 10.46 -13.89 -21.03
N PRO A 26 11.51 -14.72 -21.14
CA PRO A 26 11.33 -16.15 -21.39
C PRO A 26 10.29 -16.70 -20.41
N ALA A 27 9.52 -17.71 -20.84
CA ALA A 27 8.42 -18.35 -20.11
C ALA A 27 8.79 -18.88 -18.69
N THR A 28 10.03 -18.68 -18.27
CA THR A 28 10.63 -18.98 -16.97
C THR A 28 10.65 -17.80 -15.99
N SER A 29 10.10 -16.64 -16.34
CA SER A 29 9.96 -15.49 -15.44
C SER A 29 8.81 -15.70 -14.45
N SER A 30 9.05 -16.57 -13.49
CA SER A 30 8.20 -16.71 -12.32
C SER A 30 8.20 -15.40 -11.52
N SER A 31 7.05 -15.04 -10.95
CA SER A 31 6.97 -13.93 -9.98
C SER A 31 8.03 -14.14 -8.89
N CYS A 32 8.90 -13.15 -8.69
CA CYS A 32 9.95 -13.22 -7.67
C CYS A 32 9.39 -13.11 -6.25
N ILE A 33 8.09 -12.79 -6.12
CA ILE A 33 7.39 -12.56 -4.87
C ILE A 33 6.04 -13.30 -4.88
N SER A 34 5.64 -13.86 -3.75
CA SER A 34 4.28 -14.36 -3.51
C SER A 34 3.78 -13.93 -2.14
N VAL A 35 2.50 -13.54 -2.07
CA VAL A 35 1.83 -13.27 -0.79
C VAL A 35 1.32 -14.60 -0.25
N THR A 36 1.82 -15.02 0.91
CA THR A 36 1.46 -16.32 1.50
C THR A 36 0.27 -16.19 2.46
N THR A 37 0.24 -15.10 3.23
CA THR A 37 -0.87 -14.74 4.13
C THR A 37 -1.04 -13.22 4.11
N PRO A 38 -2.12 -12.67 4.70
CA PRO A 38 -2.28 -11.22 4.87
C PRO A 38 -1.20 -10.52 5.70
N THR A 39 -0.24 -11.25 6.27
CA THR A 39 0.88 -10.72 7.08
C THR A 39 2.24 -11.20 6.59
N THR A 40 2.30 -12.18 5.67
CA THR A 40 3.53 -12.86 5.30
C THR A 40 3.73 -12.86 3.79
N ILE A 41 4.92 -12.40 3.38
CA ILE A 41 5.37 -12.36 2.00
C ILE A 41 6.60 -13.25 1.80
N THR A 42 6.63 -13.99 0.70
CA THR A 42 7.73 -14.88 0.33
C THR A 42 8.46 -14.32 -0.87
N ILE A 43 9.78 -14.19 -0.77
CA ILE A 43 10.68 -13.80 -1.87
C ILE A 43 11.40 -15.06 -2.36
N ASN A 44 11.21 -15.37 -3.65
CA ASN A 44 11.77 -16.55 -4.31
C ASN A 44 13.25 -16.36 -4.62
N THR A 45 14.12 -16.46 -3.61
CA THR A 45 15.58 -16.48 -3.77
C THR A 45 16.10 -17.90 -4.00
N LYS A 46 17.31 -18.02 -4.57
CA LYS A 46 18.06 -19.28 -4.65
C LYS A 46 19.18 -19.29 -3.60
N PRO A 47 19.49 -20.41 -2.93
CA PRO A 47 18.86 -21.73 -3.09
C PRO A 47 17.47 -21.84 -2.45
N ASP A 48 17.22 -21.09 -1.38
CA ASP A 48 15.98 -21.18 -0.60
C ASP A 48 15.18 -19.87 -0.64
N PRO A 49 13.84 -19.94 -0.61
CA PRO A 49 12.98 -18.77 -0.49
C PRO A 49 13.08 -18.13 0.90
N LYS A 50 12.89 -16.81 0.97
CA LYS A 50 12.90 -16.04 2.23
C LYS A 50 11.50 -15.57 2.57
N LEU A 51 11.10 -15.76 3.83
CA LEU A 51 9.81 -15.31 4.35
C LEU A 51 10.00 -14.07 5.23
N PHE A 52 9.11 -13.10 5.07
CA PHE A 52 9.07 -11.89 5.88
C PHE A 52 7.65 -11.70 6.41
N THR A 53 7.53 -11.36 7.69
CA THR A 53 6.25 -11.08 8.35
C THR A 53 6.19 -9.61 8.75
N PHE A 54 5.06 -8.99 8.45
CA PHE A 54 4.74 -7.59 8.72
C PHE A 54 3.33 -7.50 9.31
N ASP A 55 2.93 -6.31 9.75
CA ASP A 55 1.57 -6.10 10.26
C ASP A 55 0.53 -6.40 9.20
N HIS A 56 0.80 -6.02 7.94
CA HIS A 56 -0.08 -6.25 6.80
C HIS A 56 0.68 -6.40 5.48
N VAL A 57 0.20 -7.29 4.63
CA VAL A 57 0.66 -7.53 3.25
C VAL A 57 -0.54 -7.52 2.32
N ALA A 58 -0.61 -6.49 1.49
CA ALA A 58 -1.60 -6.31 0.44
C ALA A 58 -1.11 -6.85 -0.90
N GLU A 59 -1.90 -7.74 -1.48
CA GLU A 59 -1.66 -8.31 -2.81
C GLU A 59 -2.03 -7.33 -3.93
N HIS A 60 -1.62 -7.63 -5.16
CA HIS A 60 -1.79 -6.82 -6.36
C HIS A 60 -3.24 -6.39 -6.66
N ASN A 61 -4.23 -7.14 -6.18
CA ASN A 61 -5.66 -6.85 -6.34
C ASN A 61 -6.23 -5.90 -5.26
N THR A 62 -5.41 -5.48 -4.29
CA THR A 62 -5.88 -4.62 -3.19
C THR A 62 -6.21 -3.21 -3.69
N THR A 63 -7.48 -2.82 -3.54
CA THR A 63 -8.00 -1.52 -3.98
C THR A 63 -7.45 -0.36 -3.14
N GLN A 64 -7.53 0.85 -3.67
CA GLN A 64 -7.13 2.06 -2.92
C GLN A 64 -7.97 2.26 -1.67
N GLU A 65 -9.26 1.90 -1.72
CA GLU A 65 -10.15 1.94 -0.56
C GLU A 65 -9.74 0.91 0.51
N GLY A 66 -9.36 -0.30 0.08
CA GLY A 66 -8.85 -1.32 1.00
C GLY A 66 -7.58 -0.85 1.72
N VAL A 67 -6.63 -0.25 0.98
CA VAL A 67 -5.44 0.36 1.58
C VAL A 67 -5.83 1.47 2.56
N PHE A 68 -6.67 2.42 2.14
CA PHE A 68 -7.11 3.51 3.01
C PHE A 68 -7.82 3.01 4.28
N SER A 69 -8.64 1.97 4.17
CA SER A 69 -9.36 1.43 5.31
C SER A 69 -8.44 0.76 6.33
N LEU A 70 -7.35 0.14 5.87
CA LEU A 70 -6.37 -0.52 6.73
C LEU A 70 -5.39 0.47 7.39
N ILE A 71 -4.86 1.45 6.65
CA ILE A 71 -3.79 2.33 7.17
C ILE A 71 -4.21 3.79 7.36
N GLY A 72 -5.16 4.28 6.57
CA GLY A 72 -5.59 5.68 6.61
C GLY A 72 -6.56 5.95 7.75
N ARG A 73 -7.65 5.16 7.82
CA ARG A 73 -8.72 5.34 8.82
C ARG A 73 -8.19 5.34 10.26
N PRO A 74 -7.39 4.36 10.72
CA PRO A 74 -6.95 4.32 12.12
C PRO A 74 -6.09 5.53 12.51
N ILE A 75 -5.28 6.03 11.57
CA ILE A 75 -4.44 7.21 11.78
C ILE A 75 -5.29 8.48 11.89
N ILE A 76 -6.30 8.64 11.03
CA ILE A 76 -7.22 9.79 11.11
C ILE A 76 -8.05 9.74 12.39
N ASP A 77 -8.51 8.55 12.81
CA ASP A 77 -9.22 8.36 14.08
C ASP A 77 -8.33 8.75 15.28
N GLY A 78 -7.05 8.41 15.25
CA GLY A 78 -6.05 8.85 16.23
C GLY A 78 -5.87 10.38 16.23
N CYS A 79 -5.78 11.00 15.05
CA CYS A 79 -5.71 12.45 14.91
C CYS A 79 -6.94 13.15 15.51
N MET A 80 -8.14 12.61 15.31
CA MET A 80 -9.38 13.15 15.90
C MET A 80 -9.40 13.05 17.43
N GLN A 81 -8.64 12.13 18.01
CA GLN A 81 -8.43 12.01 19.46
C GLN A 81 -7.28 12.89 19.98
N GLY A 82 -6.63 13.68 19.12
CA GLY A 82 -5.54 14.58 19.48
C GLY A 82 -4.14 13.96 19.44
N TYR A 83 -3.98 12.78 18.82
CA TYR A 83 -2.67 12.18 18.60
C TYR A 83 -2.03 12.65 17.29
N ASN A 84 -0.70 12.66 17.23
CA ASN A 84 0.01 12.91 15.98
C ASN A 84 0.04 11.63 15.13
N GLY A 85 -0.39 11.73 13.88
CA GLY A 85 -0.35 10.64 12.90
C GLY A 85 0.65 10.92 11.77
N THR A 86 1.35 9.89 11.28
CA THR A 86 2.24 10.02 10.11
C THR A 86 2.17 8.76 9.26
N ILE A 87 1.90 8.93 7.97
CA ILE A 87 1.95 7.86 6.95
C ILE A 87 2.94 8.30 5.88
N PHE A 88 3.90 7.45 5.53
CA PHE A 88 4.81 7.68 4.41
C PHE A 88 4.97 6.40 3.59
N ALA A 89 5.17 6.55 2.29
CA ALA A 89 5.38 5.43 1.38
C ALA A 89 6.87 5.30 1.05
N TYR A 90 7.41 4.09 1.12
CA TYR A 90 8.82 3.78 0.84
C TYR A 90 8.95 2.68 -0.23
N GLY A 91 10.00 2.74 -1.04
CA GLY A 91 10.26 1.78 -2.12
C GLY A 91 10.97 2.41 -3.33
N GLN A 92 11.39 1.58 -4.28
CA GLN A 92 12.08 2.02 -5.49
C GLN A 92 11.21 2.91 -6.40
N THR A 93 11.83 3.67 -7.31
CA THR A 93 11.08 4.37 -8.38
C THR A 93 10.24 3.37 -9.19
N GLY A 94 9.00 3.74 -9.51
CA GLY A 94 8.04 2.85 -10.17
C GLY A 94 7.34 1.82 -9.28
N SER A 95 7.63 1.76 -7.97
CA SER A 95 6.99 0.78 -7.05
C SER A 95 5.54 1.12 -6.64
N GLY A 96 4.98 2.25 -7.09
CA GLY A 96 3.61 2.66 -6.75
C GLY A 96 3.45 3.55 -5.51
N LYS A 97 4.52 4.21 -5.04
CA LYS A 97 4.45 5.18 -3.91
C LYS A 97 3.44 6.32 -4.18
N THR A 98 3.62 7.03 -5.28
CA THR A 98 2.73 8.14 -5.70
C THR A 98 1.30 7.64 -5.94
N PHE A 99 1.15 6.49 -6.60
CA PHE A 99 -0.15 5.85 -6.79
C PHE A 99 -0.85 5.55 -5.46
N THR A 100 -0.11 5.07 -4.45
CA THR A 100 -0.67 4.76 -3.13
C THR A 100 -1.09 6.02 -2.38
N MET A 101 -0.23 7.04 -2.32
CA MET A 101 -0.51 8.24 -1.52
C MET A 101 -1.48 9.19 -2.21
N ILE A 102 -1.37 9.39 -3.53
CA ILE A 102 -2.14 10.41 -4.27
C ILE A 102 -3.16 9.74 -5.19
N GLY A 103 -2.73 8.75 -5.96
CA GLY A 103 -3.49 8.16 -7.05
C GLY A 103 -2.75 8.28 -8.39
N PRO A 104 -3.38 7.93 -9.52
CA PRO A 104 -2.81 8.12 -10.85
C PRO A 104 -2.58 9.60 -11.16
N SER A 105 -1.55 9.90 -11.97
CA SER A 105 -1.25 11.26 -12.43
C SER A 105 -2.35 11.76 -13.38
N ASP A 106 -2.80 13.00 -13.20
CA ASP A 106 -3.88 13.66 -13.95
C ASP A 106 -3.52 14.00 -15.42
N GLU A 107 -2.46 13.40 -15.97
CA GLU A 107 -1.91 13.77 -17.27
C GLU A 107 -2.65 13.07 -18.41
N GLY A 108 -3.80 13.65 -18.78
CA GLY A 108 -4.38 13.50 -20.11
C GLY A 108 -5.65 12.64 -20.18
N SER A 109 -6.77 13.32 -20.41
CA SER A 109 -8.07 12.81 -20.86
C SER A 109 -8.91 11.96 -19.89
N ASP A 110 -10.12 12.45 -19.64
CA ASP A 110 -11.33 11.76 -19.18
C ASP A 110 -11.23 10.89 -17.93
N GLY A 111 -11.04 11.56 -16.80
CA GLY A 111 -11.74 11.20 -15.57
C GLY A 111 -10.85 11.18 -14.33
N TYR A 112 -11.14 12.09 -13.40
CA TYR A 112 -10.89 11.84 -11.98
C TYR A 112 -11.67 10.57 -11.58
N ILE A 113 -11.08 9.39 -11.75
CA ILE A 113 -11.72 8.15 -11.33
C ILE A 113 -11.61 8.07 -9.81
N HIS A 114 -12.74 8.31 -9.15
CA HIS A 114 -12.87 8.34 -7.69
C HIS A 114 -12.30 7.08 -7.03
N GLU A 115 -12.46 5.92 -7.66
CA GLU A 115 -11.97 4.63 -7.17
C GLU A 115 -10.44 4.61 -7.00
N TYR A 116 -9.69 5.28 -7.88
CA TYR A 116 -8.23 5.25 -7.88
C TYR A 116 -7.58 6.34 -7.00
N ARG A 117 -8.36 7.18 -6.32
CA ARG A 117 -7.85 8.16 -5.35
C ARG A 117 -7.06 7.47 -4.24
N GLY A 118 -5.87 8.00 -3.94
CA GLY A 118 -4.96 7.46 -2.93
C GLY A 118 -5.34 7.79 -1.50
N VAL A 119 -4.41 7.51 -0.59
CA VAL A 119 -4.59 7.72 0.85
C VAL A 119 -4.85 9.19 1.18
N ILE A 120 -4.10 10.14 0.61
CA ILE A 120 -4.21 11.57 0.91
C ILE A 120 -5.61 12.14 0.62
N PRO A 121 -6.16 12.05 -0.60
CA PRO A 121 -7.50 12.57 -0.88
C PRO A 121 -8.59 11.90 -0.03
N ARG A 122 -8.50 10.59 0.17
CA ARG A 122 -9.44 9.84 1.03
C ARG A 122 -9.34 10.23 2.50
N SER A 123 -8.14 10.55 2.99
CA SER A 123 -7.93 11.08 4.35
C SER A 123 -8.63 12.42 4.55
N PHE A 124 -8.58 13.32 3.56
CA PHE A 124 -9.31 14.59 3.65
C PHE A 124 -10.82 14.37 3.66
N GLU A 125 -11.34 13.56 2.74
CA GLU A 125 -12.78 13.23 2.68
C GLU A 125 -13.27 12.64 4.01
N TYR A 126 -12.52 11.68 4.56
CA TYR A 126 -12.87 11.06 5.84
C TYR A 126 -12.77 12.04 7.01
N LEU A 127 -11.68 12.82 7.10
CA LEU A 127 -11.50 13.82 8.15
C LEU A 127 -12.67 14.80 8.20
N PHE A 128 -13.06 15.37 7.06
CA PHE A 128 -14.18 16.30 7.00
C PHE A 128 -15.55 15.65 7.22
N SER A 129 -15.67 14.33 7.05
CA SER A 129 -16.90 13.60 7.40
C SER A 129 -17.08 13.36 8.90
N LEU A 130 -16.01 13.52 9.69
CA LEU A 130 -16.00 13.34 11.15
C LEU A 130 -16.17 14.67 11.92
N ILE A 131 -16.11 15.80 11.22
CA ILE A 131 -16.28 17.16 11.76
C ILE A 131 -17.75 17.56 11.60
#